data_AF-A0A8B9NTK1-F1
#
_entry.id   AF-A0A8B9NTK1-F1
#
_cell.length_a   1.000
_cell.length_b   1.000
_cell.length_c   1.000
_cell.angle_alpha   90.00
_cell.angle_beta   90.00
_cell.angle_gamma   90.00
#
_symmetry.space_group_name_H-M   'P 1'
#
loop_
_entity.id
_entity.type
_entity.pdbx_description
1 polymer ?
#
loop_
_entity_poly.entity_id
_entity_poly.type
_entity_poly.pdbx_seq_one_letter_code
_entity_poly.pdbx_strand_id
1 'polypeptide(L)'
;KDTATLVIPPISTITFSFFLSTVLPSHTCGNPGEIPKGVLHGTRFNIGDKIRYSCISGYILEGHAMLTCIVSPGNGASWDFPVPFCRAEGACGGTLRGTSGTISSPHFPSEYENNADCTWTILAEPGDTIALVFTDFQLEEGYDFLEISGTEVPSIWLTGMNLPSPVISSKNWLRLHFTSDSNHRRKGFNAQFQGKNPMKYVTLFPSRKS
;
A
#
# COMPACT_ATOMS: atom_id res chain seq x y z
N LYS A 1 59.13 57.56 20.21
CA LYS A 1 58.79 56.69 21.35
C LYS A 1 58.27 55.39 20.76
N ASP A 2 59.18 54.44 20.67
CA ASP A 2 59.00 52.99 20.59
C ASP A 2 58.10 52.43 19.48
N THR A 3 58.77 52.05 18.40
CA THR A 3 58.36 51.04 17.42
C THR A 3 57.97 49.74 18.13
N ALA A 4 56.68 49.40 18.11
CA ALA A 4 56.19 48.10 18.55
C ALA A 4 56.28 47.10 17.38
N THR A 5 57.26 46.21 17.47
CA THR A 5 57.43 45.07 16.56
C THR A 5 56.35 44.03 16.87
N LEU A 6 55.39 43.84 15.96
CA LEU A 6 54.37 42.80 16.07
C LEU A 6 55.01 41.44 15.71
N VAL A 7 55.34 40.64 16.72
CA VAL A 7 55.80 39.26 16.55
C VAL A 7 54.57 38.37 16.33
N ILE A 8 54.43 37.83 15.12
CA ILE A 8 53.38 36.86 14.78
C ILE A 8 53.87 35.46 15.19
N PRO A 9 53.18 34.72 16.09
CA PRO A 9 53.50 33.32 16.37
C PRO A 9 53.10 32.42 15.19
N PRO A 10 53.78 31.26 14.98
CA PRO A 10 53.54 30.41 13.82
C PRO A 10 52.13 29.85 13.82
N ILE A 11 51.55 29.72 12.63
CA ILE A 11 50.23 29.15 12.38
C ILE A 11 50.24 27.71 12.90
N SER A 12 49.54 27.47 14.01
CA SER A 12 49.21 26.12 14.46
C SER A 12 48.41 25.45 13.35
N THR A 13 48.99 24.44 12.70
CA THR A 13 48.27 23.57 11.78
C THR A 13 47.26 22.77 12.59
N ILE A 14 46.04 23.29 12.71
CA ILE A 14 44.90 22.50 13.14
C ILE A 14 44.62 21.53 11.99
N THR A 15 45.16 20.32 12.08
CA THR A 15 44.68 19.21 11.26
C THR A 15 43.26 18.92 11.71
N PHE A 16 42.27 19.51 11.02
CA PHE A 16 40.90 19.03 11.07
C PHE A 16 40.94 17.63 10.45
N SER A 17 41.07 16.62 11.30
CA SER A 17 40.75 15.24 10.93
C SER A 17 39.25 15.18 10.68
N PHE A 18 38.84 15.57 9.47
CA PHE A 18 37.54 15.20 8.94
C PHE A 18 37.58 13.67 8.81
N PHE A 19 37.14 12.97 9.84
CA PHE A 19 36.60 11.64 9.67
C PHE A 19 35.37 11.79 8.79
N LEU A 20 35.56 11.80 7.46
CA LEU A 20 34.50 11.35 6.57
C LEU A 20 34.31 9.88 6.94
N SER A 21 33.39 9.60 7.85
CA SER A 21 32.75 8.29 7.89
C SER A 21 31.97 8.17 6.58
N THR A 22 32.66 7.88 5.47
CA THR A 22 31.99 7.40 4.26
C THR A 22 31.40 6.07 4.65
N VAL A 23 30.14 6.06 5.06
CA VAL A 23 29.35 4.83 5.13
C VAL A 23 29.38 4.27 3.71
N LEU A 24 30.12 3.19 3.50
CA LEU A 24 30.18 2.52 2.21
C LEU A 24 28.73 2.18 1.83
N PRO A 25 28.27 2.57 0.62
CA PRO A 25 26.91 2.25 0.19
C PRO A 25 26.73 0.73 0.26
N SER A 26 25.72 0.29 1.00
CA SER A 26 25.43 -1.14 1.11
C SER A 26 25.17 -1.70 -0.28
N HIS A 27 25.88 -2.76 -0.66
CA HIS A 27 25.62 -3.48 -1.91
C HIS A 27 24.53 -4.54 -1.76
N THR A 28 23.97 -4.68 -0.56
CA THR A 28 22.94 -5.67 -0.20
C THR A 28 21.73 -5.01 0.44
N CYS A 29 20.54 -5.46 0.11
CA CYS A 29 19.29 -4.97 0.71
C CYS A 29 19.03 -5.51 2.12
N GLY A 30 19.88 -6.41 2.62
CA GLY A 30 19.65 -7.13 3.86
C GLY A 30 18.57 -8.21 3.73
N ASN A 31 18.48 -9.08 4.73
CA ASN A 31 17.42 -10.07 4.78
C ASN A 31 16.07 -9.35 5.01
N PRO A 32 15.10 -9.45 4.08
CA PRO A 32 13.78 -8.83 4.22
C PRO A 32 12.94 -9.40 5.37
N GLY A 33 13.31 -10.56 5.90
CA GLY A 33 12.60 -11.25 6.98
C GLY A 33 11.60 -12.30 6.49
N GLU A 34 11.21 -13.17 7.42
CA GLU A 34 10.19 -14.18 7.19
C GLU A 34 8.81 -13.63 7.54
N ILE A 35 7.78 -14.09 6.83
CA ILE A 35 6.40 -13.65 7.05
C ILE A 35 5.61 -14.78 7.72
N PRO A 36 4.73 -14.48 8.69
CA PRO A 36 3.89 -15.50 9.31
C PRO A 36 3.07 -16.23 8.23
N LYS A 37 3.08 -17.56 8.28
CA LYS A 37 2.35 -18.41 7.32
C LYS A 37 2.80 -18.25 5.87
N GLY A 38 3.98 -17.68 5.62
CA GLY A 38 4.61 -17.64 4.31
C GLY A 38 6.01 -18.24 4.28
N VAL A 39 6.52 -18.33 3.06
CA VAL A 39 7.77 -18.98 2.70
C VAL A 39 8.53 -18.01 1.79
N LEU A 40 9.79 -17.75 2.15
CA LEU A 40 10.71 -16.95 1.35
C LEU A 40 11.52 -17.87 0.42
N HIS A 41 11.47 -17.58 -0.88
CA HIS A 41 12.23 -18.24 -1.93
C HIS A 41 13.34 -17.31 -2.41
N GLY A 42 14.57 -17.63 -2.05
CA GLY A 42 15.76 -16.89 -2.44
C GLY A 42 16.72 -16.70 -1.28
N THR A 43 18.01 -16.77 -1.56
CA THR A 43 19.08 -16.72 -0.55
C THR A 43 20.11 -15.64 -0.81
N ARG A 44 19.99 -14.94 -1.95
CA ARG A 44 20.88 -13.83 -2.34
C ARG A 44 20.13 -12.51 -2.27
N PHE A 45 20.78 -11.50 -1.72
CA PHE A 45 20.18 -10.20 -1.42
C PHE A 45 21.04 -9.03 -1.94
N ASN A 46 21.83 -9.25 -2.99
CA ASN A 46 22.62 -8.18 -3.61
C ASN A 46 21.76 -7.36 -4.56
N ILE A 47 22.21 -6.14 -4.88
CA ILE A 47 21.58 -5.31 -5.91
C ILE A 47 21.35 -6.13 -7.21
N GLY A 48 20.11 -6.13 -7.70
CA GLY A 48 19.65 -6.87 -8.87
C GLY A 48 19.08 -8.26 -8.57
N ASP A 49 19.34 -8.85 -7.40
CA ASP A 49 18.75 -10.13 -7.01
C ASP A 49 17.23 -9.98 -6.81
N LYS A 50 16.52 -11.06 -7.13
CA LYS A 50 15.06 -11.16 -6.97
C LYS A 50 14.73 -12.32 -6.05
N ILE A 51 13.85 -12.05 -5.11
CA ILE A 51 13.33 -13.03 -4.15
C ILE A 51 11.83 -13.13 -4.31
N ARG A 52 11.25 -14.26 -3.92
CA ARG A 52 9.82 -14.50 -4.05
C ARG A 52 9.23 -14.97 -2.73
N TYR A 53 8.06 -14.44 -2.37
CA TYR A 53 7.27 -14.97 -1.27
C TYR A 53 6.13 -15.84 -1.80
N SER A 54 5.76 -16.85 -1.00
CA SER A 54 4.53 -17.64 -1.17
C SER A 54 3.89 -17.88 0.19
N CYS A 55 2.61 -18.25 0.21
CA CYS A 55 1.92 -18.64 1.44
C CYS A 55 1.78 -20.16 1.55
N ILE A 56 1.66 -20.67 2.78
CA ILE A 56 1.30 -22.07 3.01
C ILE A 56 -0.16 -22.33 2.62
N SER A 57 -0.56 -23.60 2.49
CA SER A 57 -1.94 -23.98 2.15
C SER A 57 -2.96 -23.32 3.08
N GLY A 58 -4.07 -22.82 2.52
CA GLY A 58 -5.11 -22.10 3.26
C GLY A 58 -4.78 -20.62 3.52
N TYR A 59 -3.78 -20.06 2.84
CA TYR A 59 -3.43 -18.65 2.91
C TYR A 59 -3.16 -18.09 1.52
N ILE A 60 -3.57 -16.84 1.31
CA ILE A 60 -3.37 -16.08 0.08
C ILE A 60 -2.36 -14.96 0.33
N LEU A 61 -1.42 -14.79 -0.60
CA LEU A 61 -0.40 -13.76 -0.51
C LEU A 61 -0.96 -12.40 -0.93
N GLU A 62 -0.83 -11.42 -0.04
CA GLU A 62 -1.24 -10.04 -0.25
C GLU A 62 -0.01 -9.15 -0.40
N GLY A 63 0.08 -8.47 -1.55
CA GLY A 63 1.21 -7.61 -1.93
C GLY A 63 2.06 -8.19 -3.07
N HIS A 64 3.29 -7.69 -3.20
CA HIS A 64 4.19 -8.10 -4.27
C HIS A 64 4.82 -9.46 -3.95
N ALA A 65 4.48 -10.47 -4.74
CA ALA A 65 5.04 -11.81 -4.59
C ALA A 65 6.54 -11.85 -4.88
N MET A 66 7.08 -10.90 -5.65
CA MET A 66 8.50 -10.86 -6.02
C MET A 66 9.07 -9.48 -5.71
N LEU A 67 10.12 -9.45 -4.89
CA LEU A 67 10.87 -8.24 -4.53
C LEU A 67 12.21 -8.25 -5.25
N THR A 68 12.64 -7.08 -5.72
CA THR A 68 13.94 -6.85 -6.36
C THR A 68 14.79 -5.94 -5.48
N CYS A 69 16.03 -6.33 -5.25
CA CYS A 69 16.96 -5.47 -4.55
C CYS A 69 17.46 -4.37 -5.50
N ILE A 70 17.19 -3.11 -5.19
CA ILE A 70 17.50 -1.96 -6.06
C ILE A 70 18.48 -1.00 -5.38
N VAL A 71 19.12 -0.16 -6.19
CA VAL A 71 19.96 0.93 -5.69
C VAL A 71 19.07 2.04 -5.15
N SER A 72 19.23 2.39 -3.87
CA SER A 72 18.48 3.48 -3.24
C SER A 72 19.38 4.71 -3.06
N PRO A 73 18.98 5.90 -3.53
CA PRO A 73 19.77 7.12 -3.35
C PRO A 73 19.97 7.40 -1.85
N GLY A 74 21.22 7.45 -1.41
CA GLY A 74 21.60 7.77 -0.01
C GLY A 74 21.80 6.58 0.92
N ASN A 75 21.15 5.43 0.69
CA ASN A 75 21.26 4.23 1.55
C ASN A 75 21.95 3.01 0.87
N GLY A 76 22.41 3.17 -0.37
CA GLY A 76 23.10 2.10 -1.12
C GLY A 76 22.12 1.14 -1.78
N ALA A 77 21.50 0.25 -1.01
CA ALA A 77 20.59 -0.78 -1.50
C ALA A 77 19.32 -0.90 -0.66
N SER A 78 18.16 -1.07 -1.30
CA SER A 78 16.85 -1.27 -0.66
C SER A 78 15.96 -2.17 -1.51
N TRP A 79 15.02 -2.87 -0.88
CA TRP A 79 13.96 -3.57 -1.60
C TRP A 79 13.02 -2.59 -2.28
N ASP A 80 12.60 -2.92 -3.51
CA ASP A 80 11.67 -2.12 -4.32
C ASP A 80 10.25 -2.07 -3.76
N PHE A 81 9.82 -3.12 -3.05
CA PHE A 81 8.54 -3.22 -2.39
C PHE A 81 8.68 -3.64 -0.91
N PRO A 82 7.70 -3.28 -0.06
CA PRO A 82 7.65 -3.81 1.30
C PRO A 82 7.35 -5.31 1.29
N VAL A 83 7.70 -5.95 2.40
CA VAL A 83 7.45 -7.38 2.63
C VAL A 83 5.93 -7.66 2.59
N PRO A 84 5.46 -8.66 1.81
CA PRO A 84 4.04 -9.01 1.71
C PRO A 84 3.56 -9.72 3.00
N PHE A 85 2.27 -10.03 3.08
CA PHE A 85 1.74 -10.84 4.18
C PHE A 85 0.83 -11.95 3.68
N CYS A 86 0.68 -13.00 4.48
CA CYS A 86 -0.22 -14.11 4.19
C CYS A 86 -1.51 -13.93 4.99
N ARG A 87 -2.62 -13.69 4.28
CA ARG A 87 -3.96 -13.68 4.88
C ARG A 87 -4.57 -15.06 4.77
N ALA A 88 -5.27 -15.53 5.81
CA ALA A 88 -5.98 -16.80 5.72
C ALA A 88 -7.00 -16.74 4.56
N GLU A 89 -7.08 -17.83 3.82
CA GLU A 89 -8.10 -18.03 2.79
C GLU A 89 -9.48 -17.98 3.46
N GLY A 90 -10.34 -17.07 3.01
CA GLY A 90 -11.62 -16.77 3.67
C GLY A 90 -11.59 -15.68 4.74
N ALA A 91 -10.41 -15.27 5.24
CA ALA A 91 -10.32 -14.06 6.07
C ALA A 91 -10.44 -12.80 5.19
N CYS A 92 -11.12 -11.78 5.72
CA CYS A 92 -11.46 -10.57 4.99
C CYS A 92 -10.95 -9.31 5.69
N GLY A 93 -11.00 -8.19 4.98
CA GLY A 93 -10.52 -6.90 5.46
C GLY A 93 -9.02 -6.68 5.29
N GLY A 94 -8.53 -5.61 5.94
CA GLY A 94 -7.13 -5.19 5.92
C GLY A 94 -6.95 -3.79 5.32
N THR A 95 -5.70 -3.33 5.26
CA THR A 95 -5.36 -2.04 4.65
C THR A 95 -4.69 -2.27 3.30
N LEU A 96 -5.26 -1.68 2.25
CA LEU A 96 -4.77 -1.77 0.88
C LEU A 96 -4.07 -0.48 0.50
N ARG A 97 -2.83 -0.59 0.03
CA ARG A 97 -2.00 0.51 -0.45
C ARG A 97 -1.62 0.20 -1.90
N GLY A 98 -1.88 1.12 -2.81
CA GLY A 98 -1.55 0.92 -4.23
C GLY A 98 -2.40 1.79 -5.14
N THR A 99 -2.01 1.86 -6.42
CA THR A 99 -2.73 2.62 -7.45
C THR A 99 -3.92 1.86 -8.03
N SER A 100 -4.02 0.55 -7.81
CA SER A 100 -5.17 -0.25 -8.18
C SER A 100 -5.21 -1.57 -7.41
N GLY A 101 -6.37 -2.21 -7.38
CA GLY A 101 -6.54 -3.53 -6.79
C GLY A 101 -7.99 -4.01 -6.86
N THR A 102 -8.26 -5.18 -6.27
CA THR A 102 -9.60 -5.79 -6.23
C THR A 102 -9.96 -6.10 -4.78
N ILE A 103 -11.22 -5.90 -4.43
CA ILE A 103 -11.82 -6.20 -3.12
C ILE A 103 -13.06 -7.04 -3.38
N SER A 104 -13.18 -8.16 -2.68
CA SER A 104 -14.34 -9.01 -2.76
C SER A 104 -14.79 -9.44 -1.36
N SER A 105 -16.05 -9.82 -1.25
CA SER A 105 -16.54 -10.56 -0.09
C SER A 105 -15.73 -11.84 0.14
N PRO A 106 -15.68 -12.37 1.39
CA PRO A 106 -15.08 -13.67 1.66
C PRO A 106 -15.61 -14.73 0.68
N HIS A 107 -14.73 -15.60 0.20
CA HIS A 107 -15.04 -16.74 -0.68
C HIS A 107 -15.63 -16.41 -2.06
N PHE A 108 -15.74 -15.14 -2.47
CA PHE A 108 -16.26 -14.79 -3.80
C PHE A 108 -15.52 -15.56 -4.91
N PRO A 109 -16.22 -16.18 -5.89
CA PRO A 109 -17.64 -16.04 -6.22
C PRO A 109 -18.59 -17.02 -5.51
N SER A 110 -18.12 -17.78 -4.52
CA SER A 110 -18.99 -18.55 -3.62
C SER A 110 -19.67 -17.63 -2.61
N GLU A 111 -20.67 -18.16 -1.91
CA GLU A 111 -21.43 -17.38 -0.92
C GLU A 111 -20.56 -16.93 0.26
N TYR A 112 -20.78 -15.70 0.76
CA TYR A 112 -20.16 -15.27 2.02
C TYR A 112 -20.78 -16.00 3.21
N GLU A 113 -20.03 -16.11 4.31
CA GLU A 113 -20.54 -16.73 5.54
C GLU A 113 -21.40 -15.77 6.38
N ASN A 114 -22.27 -16.33 7.21
CA ASN A 114 -23.07 -15.56 8.18
C ASN A 114 -22.16 -14.93 9.26
N ASN A 115 -22.60 -13.83 9.85
CA ASN A 115 -21.88 -13.07 10.87
C ASN A 115 -20.51 -12.57 10.39
N ALA A 116 -20.38 -12.28 9.09
CA ALA A 116 -19.18 -11.66 8.56
C ALA A 116 -19.07 -10.22 9.10
N ASP A 117 -17.86 -9.84 9.51
CA ASP A 117 -17.50 -8.46 9.84
C ASP A 117 -16.14 -8.15 9.22
N CYS A 118 -16.18 -7.51 8.06
CA CYS A 118 -15.02 -7.28 7.22
C CYS A 118 -14.82 -5.80 7.00
N THR A 119 -13.66 -5.26 7.41
CA THR A 119 -13.29 -3.87 7.14
C THR A 119 -12.07 -3.80 6.24
N TRP A 120 -12.23 -3.25 5.03
CA TRP A 120 -11.12 -2.88 4.15
C TRP A 120 -10.91 -1.37 4.17
N THR A 121 -9.65 -0.94 4.29
CA THR A 121 -9.26 0.47 4.20
C THR A 121 -8.31 0.66 3.04
N ILE A 122 -8.73 1.38 2.01
CA ILE A 122 -7.90 1.76 0.87
C ILE A 122 -7.25 3.10 1.18
N LEU A 123 -5.93 3.18 1.03
CA LEU A 123 -5.16 4.40 1.23
C LEU A 123 -4.47 4.82 -0.07
N ALA A 124 -4.72 6.05 -0.50
CA ALA A 124 -4.05 6.72 -1.60
C ALA A 124 -3.06 7.79 -1.08
N GLU A 125 -2.18 8.24 -1.96
CA GLU A 125 -1.28 9.35 -1.68
C GLU A 125 -2.07 10.65 -1.40
N PRO A 126 -1.58 11.55 -0.54
CA PRO A 126 -2.23 12.83 -0.31
C PRO A 126 -2.42 13.61 -1.61
N GLY A 127 -3.66 14.00 -1.91
CA GLY A 127 -4.04 14.71 -3.14
C GLY A 127 -4.63 13.81 -4.23
N ASP A 128 -4.53 12.48 -4.10
CA ASP A 128 -5.19 11.52 -4.98
C ASP A 128 -6.58 11.14 -4.44
N THR A 129 -7.47 10.73 -5.36
CA THR A 129 -8.80 10.18 -5.03
C THR A 129 -8.88 8.72 -5.44
N ILE A 130 -9.84 7.99 -4.88
CA ILE A 130 -10.02 6.55 -5.11
C ILE A 130 -11.34 6.37 -5.84
N ALA A 131 -11.31 5.74 -7.01
CA ALA A 131 -12.50 5.28 -7.72
C ALA A 131 -12.71 3.80 -7.46
N LEU A 132 -13.89 3.42 -6.98
CA LEU A 132 -14.33 2.04 -6.72
C LEU A 132 -15.44 1.68 -7.70
N VAL A 133 -15.30 0.55 -8.38
CA VAL A 133 -16.24 0.06 -9.40
C VAL A 133 -16.62 -1.38 -9.08
N PHE A 134 -17.92 -1.63 -8.89
CA PHE A 134 -18.44 -2.98 -8.67
C PHE A 134 -18.61 -3.72 -10.00
N THR A 135 -18.18 -4.97 -10.04
CA THR A 135 -18.43 -5.89 -11.17
C THR A 135 -19.52 -6.91 -10.86
N ASP A 136 -19.76 -7.19 -9.58
CA ASP A 136 -20.82 -8.08 -9.10
C ASP A 136 -21.25 -7.61 -7.70
N PHE A 137 -22.54 -7.72 -7.38
CA PHE A 137 -23.10 -7.28 -6.09
C PHE A 137 -24.42 -7.99 -5.79
N GLN A 138 -24.41 -8.83 -4.77
CA GLN A 138 -25.55 -9.63 -4.30
C GLN A 138 -25.44 -9.84 -2.79
N LEU A 139 -26.14 -9.02 -2.02
CA LEU A 139 -26.31 -9.13 -0.58
C LEU A 139 -27.78 -9.45 -0.22
N GLU A 140 -28.03 -9.92 1.00
CA GLU A 140 -29.40 -10.01 1.51
C GLU A 140 -29.99 -8.60 1.70
N GLU A 141 -31.10 -8.34 1.02
CA GLU A 141 -31.74 -7.03 0.99
C GLU A 141 -32.31 -6.64 2.36
N GLY A 142 -31.76 -5.58 2.96
CA GLY A 142 -32.23 -5.02 4.22
C GLY A 142 -31.66 -5.68 5.49
N TYR A 143 -30.79 -6.68 5.34
CA TYR A 143 -30.18 -7.41 6.46
C TYR A 143 -28.65 -7.38 6.40
N ASP A 144 -28.09 -7.54 5.20
CA ASP A 144 -26.67 -7.47 4.96
C ASP A 144 -26.30 -6.16 4.29
N PHE A 145 -25.21 -5.55 4.75
CA PHE A 145 -24.84 -4.19 4.36
C PHE A 145 -23.37 -4.07 4.02
N LEU A 146 -23.10 -3.30 2.96
CA LEU A 146 -21.80 -2.74 2.68
C LEU A 146 -21.86 -1.22 2.91
N GLU A 147 -21.26 -0.76 3.99
CA GLU A 147 -21.05 0.65 4.26
C GLU A 147 -19.76 1.13 3.58
N ILE A 148 -19.85 2.23 2.84
CA ILE A 148 -18.69 2.90 2.24
C ILE A 148 -18.53 4.29 2.87
N SER A 149 -17.41 4.48 3.57
CA SER A 149 -17.00 5.76 4.17
C SER A 149 -15.78 6.33 3.44
N GLY A 150 -15.59 7.66 3.47
CA GLY A 150 -14.52 8.34 2.74
C GLY A 150 -14.99 9.11 1.50
N THR A 151 -16.30 9.13 1.27
CA THR A 151 -17.03 10.02 0.37
C THR A 151 -17.47 11.30 1.11
N GLU A 152 -18.16 12.20 0.41
CA GLU A 152 -18.93 13.27 1.06
C GLU A 152 -19.98 12.67 2.01
N VAL A 153 -20.35 13.39 3.07
CA VAL A 153 -21.30 12.92 4.09
C VAL A 153 -22.72 12.97 3.53
N PRO A 154 -23.58 11.94 3.73
CA PRO A 154 -23.40 10.73 4.56
C PRO A 154 -22.61 9.59 3.89
N SER A 155 -22.22 8.57 4.67
CA SER A 155 -21.69 7.31 4.12
C SER A 155 -22.72 6.64 3.21
N ILE A 156 -22.25 5.91 2.21
CA ILE A 156 -23.11 5.16 1.29
C ILE A 156 -23.38 3.79 1.89
N TRP A 157 -24.64 3.38 1.94
CA TRP A 157 -25.07 2.08 2.43
C TRP A 157 -25.66 1.28 1.27
N LEU A 158 -25.11 0.10 1.01
CA LEU A 158 -25.51 -0.76 -0.10
C LEU A 158 -26.03 -2.09 0.43
N THR A 159 -27.12 -2.58 -0.17
CA THR A 159 -27.76 -3.86 0.15
C THR A 159 -28.54 -4.39 -1.07
N GLY A 160 -28.97 -5.63 -1.02
CA GLY A 160 -29.71 -6.28 -2.11
C GLY A 160 -28.84 -6.68 -3.30
N MET A 161 -29.47 -6.82 -4.47
CA MET A 161 -28.84 -7.41 -5.67
C MET A 161 -28.63 -6.42 -6.83
N ASN A 162 -28.92 -5.14 -6.61
CA ASN A 162 -28.72 -4.12 -7.63
C ASN A 162 -27.25 -3.74 -7.71
N LEU A 163 -26.68 -3.79 -8.92
CA LEU A 163 -25.28 -3.40 -9.13
C LEU A 163 -25.10 -1.90 -8.80
N PRO A 164 -24.27 -1.55 -7.81
CA PRO A 164 -24.10 -0.16 -7.39
C PRO A 164 -23.42 0.69 -8.46
N SER A 165 -23.74 1.99 -8.47
CA SER A 165 -23.00 2.96 -9.28
C SER A 165 -21.55 3.11 -8.81
N PRO A 166 -20.60 3.46 -9.70
CA PRO A 166 -19.22 3.74 -9.31
C PRO A 166 -19.13 4.79 -8.18
N VAL A 167 -18.28 4.53 -7.20
CA VAL A 167 -18.06 5.42 -6.05
C VAL A 167 -16.72 6.12 -6.20
N ILE A 168 -16.67 7.42 -5.94
CA ILE A 168 -15.44 8.22 -5.94
C ILE A 168 -15.26 8.80 -4.53
N SER A 169 -14.07 8.61 -3.95
CA SER A 169 -13.74 9.18 -2.64
C SER A 169 -13.56 10.70 -2.72
N SER A 170 -13.94 11.40 -1.64
CA SER A 170 -13.61 12.81 -1.43
C SER A 170 -12.34 12.99 -0.60
N LYS A 171 -11.88 11.92 0.04
CA LYS A 171 -10.64 11.84 0.83
C LYS A 171 -9.59 11.01 0.09
N ASN A 172 -8.35 11.04 0.56
CA ASN A 172 -7.29 10.12 0.10
C ASN A 172 -7.42 8.71 0.71
N TRP A 173 -8.56 8.38 1.30
CA TRP A 173 -8.87 7.07 1.82
C TRP A 173 -10.33 6.71 1.57
N LEU A 174 -10.60 5.42 1.44
CA LEU A 174 -11.94 4.86 1.31
C LEU A 174 -12.04 3.62 2.21
N ARG A 175 -13.06 3.53 3.05
CA ARG A 175 -13.31 2.39 3.94
C ARG A 175 -14.56 1.66 3.48
N LEU A 176 -14.45 0.36 3.31
CA LEU A 176 -15.55 -0.55 3.02
C LEU A 176 -15.75 -1.43 4.25
N HIS A 177 -16.94 -1.38 4.85
CA HIS A 177 -17.31 -2.20 5.99
C HIS A 177 -18.49 -3.08 5.60
N PHE A 178 -18.22 -4.36 5.43
CA PHE A 178 -19.22 -5.37 5.11
C PHE A 178 -19.62 -6.11 6.38
N THR A 179 -20.92 -6.15 6.65
CA THR A 179 -21.52 -6.92 7.74
C THR A 179 -22.63 -7.80 7.22
N SER A 180 -22.68 -9.04 7.70
CA SER A 180 -23.80 -9.94 7.46
C SER A 180 -24.44 -10.42 8.76
N ASP A 181 -25.72 -10.76 8.69
CA ASP A 181 -26.47 -11.29 9.83
C ASP A 181 -26.25 -12.80 10.03
N SER A 182 -27.05 -13.42 10.90
CA SER A 182 -26.91 -14.84 11.25
C SER A 182 -27.50 -15.84 10.24
N ASN A 183 -28.12 -15.38 9.15
CA ASN A 183 -28.86 -16.20 8.19
C ASN A 183 -28.67 -15.74 6.73
N HIS A 184 -29.23 -16.51 5.78
CA HIS A 184 -29.34 -16.18 4.34
C HIS A 184 -28.10 -15.61 3.64
N ARG A 185 -27.26 -16.50 3.15
CA ARG A 185 -26.06 -16.14 2.39
C ARG A 185 -26.38 -15.82 0.94
N ARG A 186 -25.56 -14.95 0.34
CA ARG A 186 -25.56 -14.63 -1.10
C ARG A 186 -24.14 -14.67 -1.64
N LYS A 187 -24.01 -14.50 -2.96
CA LYS A 187 -22.73 -14.48 -3.67
C LYS A 187 -21.76 -13.39 -3.16
N GLY A 188 -22.29 -12.31 -2.58
CA GLY A 188 -21.50 -11.20 -2.08
C GLY A 188 -21.17 -10.19 -3.18
N PHE A 189 -19.97 -9.61 -3.13
CA PHE A 189 -19.58 -8.55 -4.07
C PHE A 189 -18.15 -8.72 -4.55
N ASN A 190 -17.88 -8.15 -5.73
CA ASN A 190 -16.54 -7.96 -6.25
C ASN A 190 -16.41 -6.55 -6.83
N ALA A 191 -15.36 -5.84 -6.43
CA ALA A 191 -15.12 -4.46 -6.83
C ALA A 191 -13.64 -4.23 -7.12
N GLN A 192 -13.35 -3.40 -8.12
CA GLN A 192 -12.00 -2.94 -8.41
C GLN A 192 -11.85 -1.49 -7.96
N PHE A 193 -10.71 -1.15 -7.38
CA PHE A 193 -10.36 0.22 -7.05
C PHE A 193 -9.20 0.71 -7.89
N GLN A 194 -9.19 2.02 -8.18
CA GLN A 194 -8.08 2.73 -8.83
C GLN A 194 -7.84 4.06 -8.13
N GLY A 195 -6.59 4.31 -7.76
CA GLY A 195 -6.10 5.62 -7.36
C GLY A 195 -6.03 6.53 -8.59
N LYS A 196 -6.78 7.62 -8.58
CA LYS A 196 -6.75 8.67 -9.59
C LYS A 196 -5.87 9.78 -9.07
N ASN A 197 -4.84 10.11 -9.84
CA ASN A 197 -3.97 11.24 -9.57
C ASN A 197 -4.40 12.45 -10.40
N PRO A 198 -5.04 13.47 -9.79
CA PRO A 198 -5.48 14.65 -10.53
C PRO A 198 -4.29 15.48 -11.06
N MET A 199 -3.14 15.45 -10.39
CA MET A 199 -1.96 16.23 -10.81
C MET A 199 -1.22 15.62 -12.02
N LYS A 200 -1.18 14.30 -12.17
CA LYS A 200 -0.61 13.64 -13.37
C LYS A 200 -1.43 13.92 -14.63
N TYR A 201 -2.74 14.13 -14.50
CA TYR A 201 -3.59 14.55 -15.63
C TYR A 201 -3.29 15.98 -16.09
N VAL A 202 -2.97 16.89 -15.16
CA VAL A 202 -2.63 18.29 -15.48
C VAL A 202 -1.25 18.41 -16.14
N THR A 203 -0.28 17.55 -15.79
CA THR A 203 1.04 17.56 -16.45
C THR A 203 1.03 16.98 -17.86
N LEU A 204 0.07 16.08 -18.17
CA LEU A 204 -0.07 15.47 -19.50
C LEU A 204 -0.83 16.36 -20.49
N PHE A 205 -1.57 17.37 -20.01
CA PHE A 205 -2.26 18.35 -20.84
C PHE A 205 -1.91 19.77 -20.37
N PRO A 206 -0.72 20.30 -20.71
CA PRO A 206 -0.47 21.72 -20.55
C PRO A 206 -1.53 22.47 -21.37
N SER A 207 -2.34 23.27 -20.70
CA SER A 207 -3.28 24.18 -21.33
C SER A 207 -2.51 25.02 -22.35
N ARG A 208 -2.81 24.85 -23.63
CA ARG A 208 -2.36 25.79 -24.65
C ARG A 208 -2.95 27.14 -24.25
N LYS A 209 -2.09 28.05 -23.76
CA LYS A 209 -2.42 29.47 -23.72
C LYS A 209 -2.77 29.89 -25.15
N SER A 210 -4.02 30.28 -25.36
CA SER A 210 -4.43 31.08 -26.51
C SER A 210 -4.04 32.53 -26.28
#